data_AF-A0A4D7QE03-F1
#
_entry.id   AF-A0A4D7QE03-F1
#
_cell.length_a   1.000
_cell.length_b   1.000
_cell.length_c   1.000
_cell.angle_alpha   90.00
_cell.angle_beta   90.00
_cell.angle_gamma   90.00
#
_symmetry.space_group_name_H-M   'P 1'
#
loop_
_entity.id
_entity.type
_entity.pdbx_description
1 polymer ?
#
loop_
_entity_poly.entity_id
_entity_poly.type
_entity_poly.pdbx_seq_one_letter_code
_entity_poly.pdbx_strand_id
1 'polypeptide(L)'
;MSSITLPRLDAAIAYLGVAGVNVLAFAIIILHRVLTPVPDSEYIHRLVTYESGLIRRGLVGNIYARFTEEVAPWVVRLEGGLAIAVCMGLAILIFSRCFRARRVDTLVIACFLFGSPLLFKNFIGNLGKFDVLGAIVAMLAVLMPLRAATHVLIAVASAALLFIHHLHATIYIPTIYGILLLRAVAQPGGLAMRDGALMGASLIGLIGLFFYLLCFAVPTVPVDVFLEQVRGRALQPVPEDQSFMWYATIADELPRTFAILPGHVARLPIYAAIVLIHWPVLAFLVRRQRVLHAANPTLAKAYLVVAIAVLGGFLVTNLITFDYARHLGNVAMCFLLLCSAQILATTGPIEDASDIDASRPWVLVAALATGALPWVGVVYPLI
;
A
#
# COMPACT_ATOMS: atom_id res chain seq x y z
N MET A 1 -12.16 40.37 2.17
CA MET A 1 -11.48 39.57 3.22
C MET A 1 -9.99 39.60 2.94
N SER A 2 -9.21 40.32 3.76
CA SER A 2 -7.75 40.31 3.68
C SER A 2 -7.24 38.88 3.94
N SER A 3 -6.56 38.28 2.97
CA SER A 3 -6.00 36.93 3.14
C SER A 3 -4.87 36.99 4.18
N ILE A 4 -5.15 36.50 5.39
CA ILE A 4 -4.14 36.31 6.44
C ILE A 4 -3.09 35.34 5.89
N THR A 5 -1.84 35.76 5.83
CA THR A 5 -0.70 34.93 5.41
C THR A 5 0.33 34.92 6.54
N LEU A 6 0.86 33.74 6.86
CA LEU A 6 1.91 33.60 7.87
C LEU A 6 3.26 34.00 7.26
N PRO A 7 4.09 34.77 7.98
CA PRO A 7 5.49 34.90 7.62
C PRO A 7 6.15 33.52 7.47
N ARG A 8 7.08 33.39 6.51
CA ARG A 8 7.63 32.08 6.15
C ARG A 8 8.41 31.39 7.27
N LEU A 9 9.07 32.17 8.13
CA LEU A 9 9.75 31.64 9.31
C LEU A 9 8.75 30.99 10.27
N ASP A 10 7.63 31.66 10.50
CA ASP A 10 6.55 31.19 11.37
C ASP A 10 5.88 29.93 10.78
N ALA A 11 5.69 29.89 9.45
CA ALA A 11 5.20 28.71 8.77
C ALA A 11 6.15 27.51 8.97
N ALA A 12 7.47 27.69 8.80
CA ALA A 12 8.43 26.61 8.99
C ALA A 12 8.40 26.05 10.43
N ILE A 13 8.32 26.91 11.44
CA ILE A 13 8.19 26.50 12.85
C ILE A 13 6.88 25.73 13.06
N ALA A 14 5.77 26.23 12.51
CA ALA A 14 4.47 25.57 12.63
C ALA A 14 4.47 24.16 12.04
N TYR A 15 5.05 23.97 10.86
CA TYR A 15 5.15 22.65 10.24
C TYR A 15 6.15 21.71 10.93
N LEU A 16 7.19 22.24 11.59
CA LEU A 16 8.02 21.42 12.49
C LEU A 16 7.19 20.92 13.69
N GLY A 17 6.30 21.77 14.22
CA GLY A 17 5.32 21.36 15.23
C GLY A 17 4.40 20.23 14.73
N VAL A 18 3.86 20.36 13.52
CA VAL A 18 3.04 19.29 12.88
C VAL A 18 3.83 18.00 12.71
N ALA A 19 5.09 18.09 12.28
CA ALA A 19 5.98 16.92 12.19
C ALA A 19 6.20 16.27 13.56
N GLY A 20 6.36 17.07 14.63
CA GLY A 20 6.43 16.58 16.01
C GLY A 20 5.17 15.80 16.42
N VAL A 21 3.98 16.32 16.10
CA VAL A 21 2.70 15.61 16.32
C VAL A 21 2.68 14.28 15.57
N ASN A 22 3.14 14.25 14.32
CA ASN A 22 3.22 13.01 13.54
C ASN A 22 4.15 11.97 14.17
N VAL A 23 5.34 12.39 14.62
CA VAL A 23 6.30 11.50 15.29
C VAL A 23 5.73 10.96 16.59
N LEU A 24 5.07 11.80 17.39
CA LEU A 24 4.42 11.37 18.62
C LEU A 24 3.29 10.36 18.35
N ALA A 25 2.41 10.65 17.39
CA ALA A 25 1.33 9.75 17.00
C ALA A 25 1.86 8.39 16.51
N PHE A 26 2.95 8.41 15.74
CA PHE A 26 3.64 7.20 15.28
C PHE A 26 4.20 6.38 16.46
N ALA A 27 4.87 7.03 17.40
CA ALA A 27 5.44 6.38 18.58
C ALA A 27 4.36 5.76 19.48
N ILE A 28 3.25 6.47 19.72
CA ILE A 28 2.11 5.97 20.50
C ILE A 28 1.57 4.67 19.90
N ILE A 29 1.52 4.58 18.57
CA ILE A 29 0.87 3.42 17.94
C ILE A 29 1.83 2.25 17.78
N ILE A 30 3.12 2.48 17.58
CA ILE A 30 4.11 1.42 17.77
C ILE A 30 4.01 0.86 19.18
N LEU A 31 3.96 1.73 20.19
CA LEU A 31 3.81 1.29 21.58
C LEU A 31 2.54 0.48 21.78
N HIS A 32 1.39 0.99 21.31
CA HIS A 32 0.12 0.27 21.36
C HIS A 32 0.23 -1.11 20.69
N ARG A 33 0.79 -1.21 19.49
CA ARG A 33 0.94 -2.47 18.74
C ARG A 33 1.90 -3.47 19.39
N VAL A 34 2.91 -2.98 20.10
CA VAL A 34 3.82 -3.82 20.88
C VAL A 34 3.12 -4.36 22.13
N LEU A 35 2.29 -3.53 22.78
CA LEU A 35 1.60 -3.89 24.03
C LEU A 35 0.34 -4.72 23.82
N THR A 36 -0.34 -4.62 22.67
CA THR A 36 -1.53 -5.43 22.36
C THR A 36 -1.14 -6.83 21.87
N PRO A 37 -1.92 -7.88 22.20
CA PRO A 37 -1.76 -9.22 21.62
C PRO A 37 -1.73 -9.19 20.09
N VAL A 38 -0.98 -10.13 19.50
CA VAL A 38 -0.92 -10.27 18.04
C VAL A 38 -2.27 -10.79 17.57
N PRO A 39 -2.93 -10.15 16.58
CA PRO A 39 -4.21 -10.65 16.10
C PRO A 39 -4.04 -11.97 15.35
N ASP A 40 -5.03 -12.84 15.48
CA ASP A 40 -4.95 -14.23 15.03
C ASP A 40 -4.78 -14.35 13.52
N SER A 41 -5.42 -13.44 12.76
CA SER A 41 -5.40 -13.43 11.29
C SER A 41 -4.00 -13.24 10.71
N GLU A 42 -3.17 -12.41 11.34
CA GLU A 42 -1.81 -12.14 10.89
C GLU A 42 -0.86 -13.30 11.24
N TYR A 43 -1.14 -13.96 12.37
CA TYR A 43 -0.32 -15.05 12.87
C TYR A 43 -0.53 -16.35 12.11
N ILE A 44 -1.77 -16.73 11.79
CA ILE A 44 -2.05 -18.01 11.13
C ILE A 44 -1.37 -18.16 9.76
N HIS A 45 -1.12 -17.06 9.04
CA HIS A 45 -0.33 -17.09 7.79
C HIS A 45 1.11 -17.61 7.94
N ARG A 46 1.66 -17.59 9.16
CA ARG A 46 2.99 -18.13 9.47
C ARG A 46 2.94 -19.60 9.90
N LEU A 47 1.75 -20.12 10.18
CA LEU A 47 1.52 -21.50 10.60
C LEU A 47 1.21 -22.44 9.42
N VAL A 48 0.55 -21.93 8.39
CA VAL A 48 0.14 -22.74 7.22
C VAL A 48 1.34 -23.14 6.36
N THR A 49 1.45 -24.43 6.03
CA THR A 49 2.53 -25.02 5.22
C THR A 49 1.99 -25.65 3.93
N TYR A 50 2.90 -26.25 3.14
CA TYR A 50 2.56 -27.04 1.96
C TYR A 50 2.58 -28.56 2.21
N GLU A 51 2.54 -29.00 3.47
CA GLU A 51 2.56 -30.44 3.82
C GLU A 51 1.37 -31.20 3.22
N SER A 52 0.18 -30.60 3.27
CA SER A 52 -1.05 -31.14 2.69
C SER A 52 -1.22 -30.79 1.20
N GLY A 53 -0.16 -30.32 0.54
CA GLY A 53 -0.18 -29.86 -0.85
C GLY A 53 -0.12 -28.34 -0.99
N LEU A 54 -0.06 -27.87 -2.24
CA LEU A 54 0.03 -26.44 -2.52
C LEU A 54 -1.26 -25.73 -2.11
N ILE A 55 -1.14 -24.78 -1.20
CA ILE A 55 -2.24 -23.94 -0.73
C ILE A 55 -1.95 -22.46 -0.98
N ARG A 56 -2.96 -21.69 -1.40
CA ARG A 56 -2.86 -20.23 -1.50
C ARG A 56 -2.52 -19.63 -0.13
N ARG A 57 -1.74 -18.53 -0.11
CA ARG A 57 -1.32 -17.82 1.11
C ARG A 57 -0.45 -18.64 2.09
N GLY A 58 0.14 -19.75 1.64
CA GLY A 58 0.97 -20.64 2.48
C GLY A 58 2.48 -20.41 2.40
N LEU A 59 2.97 -19.52 1.52
CA LEU A 59 4.42 -19.40 1.29
C LEU A 59 5.18 -18.97 2.55
N VAL A 60 4.65 -18.01 3.30
CA VAL A 60 5.32 -17.47 4.48
C VAL A 60 5.45 -18.56 5.55
N GLY A 61 4.36 -19.25 5.89
CA GLY A 61 4.41 -20.33 6.87
C GLY A 61 5.24 -21.53 6.41
N ASN A 62 5.27 -21.82 5.10
CA ASN A 62 6.16 -22.84 4.54
C ASN A 62 7.65 -22.44 4.64
N ILE A 63 7.99 -21.15 4.53
CA ILE A 63 9.35 -20.67 4.80
C ILE A 63 9.70 -20.92 6.28
N TYR A 64 8.83 -20.54 7.22
CA TYR A 64 9.06 -20.78 8.65
C TYR A 64 9.20 -22.25 9.01
N ALA A 65 8.42 -23.13 8.36
CA ALA A 65 8.50 -24.58 8.56
C ALA A 65 9.87 -25.19 8.21
N ARG A 66 10.71 -24.48 7.44
CA ARG A 66 12.09 -24.91 7.17
C ARG A 66 13.06 -24.63 8.32
N PHE A 67 12.67 -23.79 9.27
CA PHE A 67 13.54 -23.35 10.36
C PHE A 67 13.04 -23.76 11.73
N THR A 68 11.73 -23.94 11.89
CA THR A 68 11.12 -24.28 13.19
C THR A 68 9.80 -25.03 13.02
N GLU A 69 9.58 -26.00 13.90
CA GLU A 69 8.33 -26.76 13.97
C GLU A 69 7.21 -25.88 14.55
N GLU A 70 7.48 -25.21 15.66
CA GLU A 70 6.58 -24.26 16.31
C GLU A 70 6.95 -22.81 15.98
N VAL A 71 5.96 -21.93 15.80
CA VAL A 71 6.18 -20.53 15.44
C VAL A 71 5.72 -19.63 16.57
N ALA A 72 6.57 -18.72 17.05
CA ALA A 72 6.16 -17.78 18.08
C ALA A 72 5.39 -16.57 17.51
N PRO A 73 4.35 -16.04 18.19
CA PRO A 73 3.57 -14.89 17.69
C PRO A 73 4.39 -13.61 17.49
N TRP A 74 5.45 -13.40 18.27
CA TRP A 74 6.29 -12.21 18.17
C TRP A 74 6.95 -12.05 16.80
N VAL A 75 7.11 -13.14 16.06
CA VAL A 75 7.66 -13.18 14.70
C VAL A 75 6.85 -12.26 13.76
N VAL A 76 5.53 -12.20 13.92
CA VAL A 76 4.66 -11.29 13.15
C VAL A 76 5.07 -9.84 13.35
N ARG A 77 5.42 -9.45 14.58
CA ARG A 77 5.85 -8.09 14.90
C ARG A 77 7.23 -7.79 14.34
N LEU A 78 8.16 -8.73 14.43
CA LEU A 78 9.52 -8.57 13.92
C LEU A 78 9.51 -8.42 12.39
N GLU A 79 8.88 -9.35 11.68
CA GLU A 79 8.77 -9.34 10.22
C GLU A 79 7.99 -8.12 9.72
N GLY A 80 6.82 -7.85 10.32
CA GLY A 80 6.00 -6.69 9.97
C GLY A 80 6.71 -5.37 10.25
N GLY A 81 7.40 -5.26 11.39
CA GLY A 81 8.17 -4.06 11.76
C GLY A 81 9.33 -3.82 10.81
N LEU A 82 10.06 -4.87 10.43
CA LEU A 82 11.12 -4.80 9.45
C LEU A 82 10.59 -4.36 8.07
N ALA A 83 9.48 -4.96 7.62
CA ALA A 83 8.86 -4.60 6.35
C ALA A 83 8.42 -3.13 6.33
N ILE A 84 7.81 -2.63 7.41
CA ILE A 84 7.43 -1.22 7.54
C ILE A 84 8.68 -0.32 7.54
N ALA A 85 9.75 -0.68 8.25
CA ALA A 85 10.99 0.09 8.26
C ALA A 85 11.62 0.20 6.86
N VAL A 86 11.66 -0.91 6.11
CA VAL A 86 12.10 -0.93 4.70
C VAL A 86 11.20 -0.05 3.84
N CYS A 87 9.88 -0.20 3.96
CA CYS A 87 8.91 0.62 3.23
C CYS A 87 9.09 2.12 3.52
N MET A 88 9.28 2.50 4.79
CA MET A 88 9.53 3.89 5.18
C MET A 88 10.85 4.42 4.62
N GLY A 89 11.93 3.63 4.69
CA GLY A 89 13.22 4.01 4.12
C GLY A 89 13.15 4.25 2.61
N LEU A 90 12.48 3.35 1.88
CA LEU A 90 12.25 3.49 0.43
C LEU A 90 11.36 4.70 0.12
N ALA A 91 10.34 4.95 0.91
CA ALA A 91 9.47 6.12 0.75
C ALA A 91 10.20 7.45 0.96
N ILE A 92 11.01 7.55 2.01
CA ILE A 92 11.87 8.71 2.26
C ILE A 92 12.84 8.90 1.09
N LEU A 93 13.42 7.82 0.58
CA LEU A 93 14.30 7.87 -0.58
C LEU A 93 13.57 8.38 -1.84
N ILE A 94 12.38 7.84 -2.16
CA ILE A 94 11.55 8.34 -3.28
C ILE A 94 11.21 9.81 -3.08
N PHE A 95 10.75 10.17 -1.87
CA PHE A 95 10.40 11.54 -1.53
C PHE A 95 11.58 12.50 -1.76
N SER A 96 12.77 12.16 -1.27
CA SER A 96 13.99 12.97 -1.43
C SER A 96 14.46 13.12 -2.90
N ARG A 97 14.06 12.18 -3.77
CA ARG A 97 14.33 12.25 -5.21
C ARG A 97 13.25 12.98 -5.99
N CYS A 98 12.00 12.95 -5.51
CA CYS A 98 10.88 13.65 -6.13
C CYS A 98 10.80 15.12 -5.73
N PHE A 99 11.19 15.49 -4.51
CA PHE A 99 10.97 16.81 -3.95
C PHE A 99 12.27 17.40 -3.42
N ARG A 100 12.78 18.42 -4.11
CA ARG A 100 13.97 19.21 -3.73
C ARG A 100 13.66 20.70 -3.65
N ALA A 101 12.41 21.02 -3.34
CA ALA A 101 11.95 22.38 -3.19
C ALA A 101 12.50 23.03 -1.90
N ARG A 102 12.21 24.31 -1.72
CA ARG A 102 12.55 25.06 -0.51
C ARG A 102 12.11 24.30 0.74
N ARG A 103 12.87 24.46 1.83
CA ARG A 103 12.70 23.70 3.07
C ARG A 103 11.25 23.69 3.59
N VAL A 104 10.59 24.85 3.61
CA VAL A 104 9.21 24.96 4.11
C VAL A 104 8.22 24.22 3.20
N ASP A 105 8.33 24.38 1.88
CA ASP A 105 7.43 23.76 0.90
C ASP A 105 7.57 22.23 0.94
N THR A 106 8.81 21.73 1.00
CA THR A 106 9.10 20.30 1.17
C THR A 106 8.55 19.77 2.50
N LEU A 107 8.66 20.54 3.58
CA LEU A 107 8.14 20.14 4.90
C LEU A 107 6.61 20.04 4.92
N VAL A 108 5.90 20.94 4.23
CA VAL A 108 4.43 20.88 4.10
C VAL A 108 4.01 19.58 3.40
N ILE A 109 4.63 19.26 2.27
CA ILE A 109 4.33 18.03 1.52
C ILE A 109 4.65 16.81 2.40
N ALA A 110 5.79 16.80 3.10
CA ALA A 110 6.16 15.74 4.02
C ALA A 110 5.11 15.54 5.13
N CYS A 111 4.62 16.63 5.73
CA CYS A 111 3.59 16.57 6.76
C CYS A 111 2.30 15.93 6.25
N PHE A 112 1.87 16.26 5.02
CA PHE A 112 0.71 15.61 4.42
C PHE A 112 0.96 14.13 4.11
N LEU A 113 2.10 13.79 3.49
CA LEU A 113 2.33 12.42 3.03
C LEU A 113 2.65 11.46 4.18
N PHE A 114 3.58 11.82 5.06
CA PHE A 114 3.98 10.95 6.18
C PHE A 114 3.03 11.05 7.38
N GLY A 115 2.33 12.18 7.53
CA GLY A 115 1.27 12.34 8.52
C GLY A 115 -0.06 11.73 8.11
N SER A 116 -0.24 11.35 6.84
CA SER A 116 -1.53 10.87 6.34
C SER A 116 -1.99 9.59 7.03
N PRO A 117 -3.24 9.54 7.55
CA PRO A 117 -3.81 8.30 8.05
C PRO A 117 -4.13 7.31 6.93
N LEU A 118 -4.09 7.73 5.65
CA LEU A 118 -4.26 6.87 4.48
C LEU A 118 -2.95 6.23 4.02
N LEU A 119 -1.78 6.81 4.35
CA LEU A 119 -0.50 6.35 3.83
C LEU A 119 0.24 5.49 4.87
N PHE A 120 1.39 5.94 5.37
CA PHE A 120 2.26 5.10 6.21
C PHE A 120 1.62 4.65 7.52
N LYS A 121 0.73 5.47 8.09
CA LYS A 121 -0.07 5.12 9.25
C LYS A 121 -0.92 3.86 8.98
N ASN A 122 -1.45 3.68 7.76
CA ASN A 122 -2.21 2.49 7.41
C ASN A 122 -1.38 1.20 7.52
N PHE A 123 -0.10 1.22 7.16
CA PHE A 123 0.73 0.00 7.24
C PHE A 123 1.04 -0.43 8.67
N ILE A 124 1.30 0.53 9.56
CA ILE A 124 1.54 0.21 10.97
C ILE A 124 0.24 -0.21 11.67
N GLY A 125 -0.89 0.37 11.25
CA GLY A 125 -2.21 -0.09 11.65
C GLY A 125 -2.47 -1.53 11.22
N ASN A 126 -1.82 -2.00 10.17
CA ASN A 126 -1.93 -3.33 9.60
C ASN A 126 -0.64 -4.16 9.81
N LEU A 127 0.07 -3.93 10.93
CA LEU A 127 1.30 -4.66 11.26
C LEU A 127 1.06 -6.18 11.20
N GLY A 128 1.84 -6.88 10.38
CA GLY A 128 1.71 -8.32 10.16
C GLY A 128 0.92 -8.70 8.91
N LYS A 129 0.18 -7.76 8.30
CA LYS A 129 -0.45 -7.93 6.99
C LYS A 129 0.56 -7.72 5.86
N PHE A 130 0.29 -8.33 4.71
CA PHE A 130 1.26 -8.42 3.61
C PHE A 130 1.20 -7.28 2.58
N ASP A 131 0.24 -6.35 2.68
CA ASP A 131 0.11 -5.23 1.74
C ASP A 131 1.40 -4.42 1.60
N VAL A 132 2.10 -4.23 2.73
CA VAL A 132 3.37 -3.50 2.80
C VAL A 132 4.43 -4.10 1.86
N LEU A 133 4.41 -5.42 1.63
CA LEU A 133 5.33 -6.07 0.70
C LEU A 133 5.03 -5.67 -0.75
N GLY A 134 3.76 -5.58 -1.11
CA GLY A 134 3.34 -5.05 -2.41
C GLY A 134 3.79 -3.60 -2.62
N ALA A 135 3.67 -2.77 -1.58
CA ALA A 135 4.17 -1.39 -1.61
C ALA A 135 5.69 -1.33 -1.78
N ILE A 136 6.45 -2.18 -1.08
CA ILE A 136 7.91 -2.28 -1.22
C ILE A 136 8.28 -2.62 -2.68
N VAL A 137 7.66 -3.64 -3.27
CA VAL A 137 7.95 -4.02 -4.67
C VAL A 137 7.59 -2.89 -5.63
N ALA A 138 6.48 -2.18 -5.41
CA ALA A 138 6.12 -1.00 -6.19
C ALA A 138 7.15 0.14 -6.04
N MET A 139 7.64 0.42 -4.83
CA MET A 139 8.69 1.42 -4.59
C MET A 139 10.02 1.01 -5.24
N LEU A 140 10.38 -0.27 -5.22
CA LEU A 140 11.54 -0.78 -5.95
C LEU A 140 11.36 -0.61 -7.46
N ALA A 141 10.14 -0.82 -7.99
CA ALA A 141 9.82 -0.55 -9.39
C ALA A 141 9.92 0.95 -9.75
N VAL A 142 9.73 1.87 -8.79
CA VAL A 142 10.01 3.30 -8.99
C VAL A 142 11.52 3.57 -9.06
N LEU A 143 12.29 2.98 -8.14
CA LEU A 143 13.68 3.35 -7.89
C LEU A 143 14.71 2.65 -8.77
N MET A 144 14.46 1.39 -9.15
CA MET A 144 15.43 0.59 -9.90
C MET A 144 15.56 1.06 -11.35
N PRO A 145 16.76 0.97 -11.97
CA PRO A 145 16.92 1.30 -13.39
C PRO A 145 16.13 0.33 -14.27
N LEU A 146 15.58 0.78 -15.40
CA LEU A 146 14.87 -0.09 -16.34
C LEU A 146 15.87 -0.94 -17.15
N ARG A 147 16.29 -2.06 -16.58
CA ARG A 147 17.16 -3.07 -17.21
C ARG A 147 16.44 -4.41 -17.29
N ALA A 148 16.88 -5.32 -18.14
CA ALA A 148 16.28 -6.65 -18.26
C ALA A 148 16.24 -7.40 -16.91
N ALA A 149 17.33 -7.34 -16.13
CA ALA A 149 17.40 -7.92 -14.79
C ALA A 149 16.34 -7.36 -13.82
N THR A 150 16.02 -6.06 -13.94
CA THR A 150 14.98 -5.41 -13.12
C THR A 150 13.60 -5.93 -13.47
N HIS A 151 13.29 -6.13 -14.75
CA HIS A 151 12.01 -6.71 -15.16
C HIS A 151 11.86 -8.14 -14.62
N VAL A 152 12.91 -8.95 -14.69
CA VAL A 152 12.91 -10.31 -14.14
C VAL A 152 12.74 -10.29 -12.62
N LEU A 153 13.50 -9.45 -11.91
CA LEU A 153 13.40 -9.34 -10.46
C LEU A 153 11.99 -8.91 -10.01
N ILE A 154 11.39 -7.92 -10.68
CA ILE A 154 10.03 -7.47 -10.39
C ILE A 154 9.00 -8.57 -10.70
N ALA A 155 9.17 -9.32 -11.78
CA ALA A 155 8.29 -10.44 -12.11
C ALA A 155 8.36 -11.55 -11.05
N VAL A 156 9.56 -11.94 -10.63
CA VAL A 156 9.78 -12.94 -9.57
C VAL A 156 9.22 -12.46 -8.23
N ALA A 157 9.49 -11.21 -7.86
CA ALA A 157 8.93 -10.62 -6.64
C ALA A 157 7.39 -10.56 -6.69
N SER A 158 6.81 -10.22 -7.83
CA SER A 158 5.35 -10.21 -8.02
C SER A 158 4.74 -11.61 -7.96
N ALA A 159 5.42 -12.62 -8.48
CA ALA A 159 4.99 -14.01 -8.34
C ALA A 159 5.02 -14.45 -6.87
N ALA A 160 6.09 -14.11 -6.14
CA ALA A 160 6.18 -14.38 -4.71
C ALA A 160 5.03 -13.68 -3.93
N LEU A 161 4.70 -12.43 -4.27
CA LEU A 161 3.54 -11.74 -3.69
C LEU A 161 2.24 -12.51 -3.88
N LEU A 162 2.01 -13.16 -5.03
CA LEU A 162 0.80 -13.96 -5.25
C LEU A 162 0.73 -15.19 -4.33
N PHE A 163 1.87 -15.84 -4.11
CA PHE A 163 1.96 -16.98 -3.19
C PHE A 163 1.80 -16.57 -1.71
N ILE A 164 2.26 -15.37 -1.34
CA ILE A 164 2.06 -14.78 -0.01
C ILE A 164 0.59 -14.39 0.17
N HIS A 165 0.04 -13.66 -0.80
CA HIS A 165 -1.31 -13.14 -0.72
C HIS A 165 -1.85 -12.78 -2.12
N HIS A 166 -2.71 -13.64 -2.67
CA HIS A 166 -3.20 -13.50 -4.05
C HIS A 166 -3.95 -12.19 -4.36
N LEU A 167 -4.47 -11.44 -3.35
CA LEU A 167 -5.03 -10.10 -3.58
C LEU A 167 -4.00 -9.10 -4.15
N HIS A 168 -2.70 -9.37 -4.06
CA HIS A 168 -1.72 -8.55 -4.78
C HIS A 168 -1.96 -8.51 -6.29
N ALA A 169 -2.62 -9.52 -6.87
CA ALA A 169 -3.06 -9.55 -8.28
C ALA A 169 -3.92 -8.34 -8.65
N THR A 170 -4.78 -7.90 -7.73
CA THR A 170 -5.75 -6.83 -7.97
C THR A 170 -5.33 -5.50 -7.34
N ILE A 171 -4.54 -5.53 -6.26
CA ILE A 171 -4.13 -4.33 -5.54
C ILE A 171 -2.81 -3.75 -6.09
N TYR A 172 -1.72 -4.52 -6.03
CA TYR A 172 -0.37 -3.98 -6.23
C TYR A 172 0.24 -4.32 -7.58
N ILE A 173 -0.02 -5.49 -8.16
CA ILE A 173 0.53 -5.89 -9.47
C ILE A 173 0.17 -4.89 -10.59
N PRO A 174 -1.09 -4.41 -10.70
CA PRO A 174 -1.43 -3.39 -11.69
C PRO A 174 -0.64 -2.10 -11.49
N THR A 175 -0.35 -1.72 -10.24
CA THR A 175 0.45 -0.55 -9.90
C THR A 175 1.92 -0.76 -10.22
N ILE A 176 2.50 -1.90 -9.83
CA ILE A 176 3.91 -2.26 -10.08
C ILE A 176 4.20 -2.21 -11.58
N TYR A 177 3.38 -2.88 -12.39
CA TYR A 177 3.54 -2.88 -13.84
C TYR A 177 3.16 -1.55 -14.48
N GLY A 178 2.19 -0.84 -13.91
CA GLY A 178 1.87 0.53 -14.30
C GLY A 178 3.07 1.46 -14.13
N ILE A 179 3.79 1.37 -13.02
CA ILE A 179 5.03 2.13 -12.78
C ILE A 179 6.07 1.80 -13.86
N LEU A 180 6.32 0.51 -14.14
CA LEU A 180 7.27 0.10 -15.19
C LEU A 180 6.87 0.66 -16.56
N LEU A 181 5.59 0.53 -16.92
CA LEU A 181 5.06 1.04 -18.20
C LEU A 181 5.21 2.55 -18.31
N LEU A 182 4.79 3.31 -17.29
CA LEU A 182 4.88 4.78 -17.31
C LEU A 182 6.32 5.26 -17.42
N ARG A 183 7.24 4.62 -16.70
CA ARG A 183 8.67 4.94 -16.77
C ARG A 183 9.26 4.58 -18.13
N ALA A 184 8.85 3.46 -18.73
CA ALA A 184 9.32 3.05 -20.05
C ALA A 184 8.80 3.98 -21.15
N VAL A 185 7.51 4.35 -21.10
CA VAL A 185 6.90 5.31 -22.03
C VAL A 185 7.53 6.71 -21.90
N ALA A 186 7.97 7.08 -20.70
CA ALA A 186 8.65 8.34 -20.44
C ALA A 186 10.10 8.41 -20.95
N GLN A 187 10.73 7.28 -21.33
CA GLN A 187 12.11 7.31 -21.84
C GLN A 187 12.21 8.04 -23.19
N PRO A 188 13.37 8.65 -23.51
CA PRO A 188 13.65 9.14 -24.85
C PRO A 188 13.52 8.01 -25.88
N GLY A 189 12.63 8.17 -26.87
CA GLY A 189 12.31 7.12 -27.85
C GLY A 189 11.08 6.26 -27.48
N GLY A 190 10.49 6.46 -26.31
CA GLY A 190 9.27 5.78 -25.86
C GLY A 190 9.49 4.33 -25.45
N LEU A 191 8.42 3.54 -25.47
CA LEU A 191 8.44 2.14 -25.04
C LEU A 191 9.26 1.26 -26.00
N ALA A 192 10.42 0.81 -25.55
CA ALA A 192 11.21 -0.17 -26.28
C ALA A 192 10.46 -1.51 -26.38
N MET A 193 10.43 -2.10 -27.58
CA MET A 193 9.73 -3.37 -27.85
C MET A 193 10.15 -4.49 -26.90
N ARG A 194 11.44 -4.58 -26.57
CA ARG A 194 11.97 -5.56 -25.60
C ARG A 194 11.34 -5.40 -24.23
N ASP A 195 11.29 -4.18 -23.71
CA ASP A 195 10.77 -3.92 -22.37
C ASP A 195 9.26 -4.16 -22.35
N GLY A 196 8.55 -3.76 -23.42
CA GLY A 196 7.15 -4.12 -23.65
C GLY A 196 6.91 -5.63 -23.65
N ALA A 197 7.73 -6.40 -24.36
CA ALA A 197 7.63 -7.85 -24.44
C ALA A 197 7.90 -8.53 -23.08
N LEU A 198 8.91 -8.08 -22.33
CA LEU A 198 9.21 -8.59 -20.99
C LEU A 198 8.08 -8.31 -20.00
N MET A 199 7.53 -7.09 -20.04
CA MET A 199 6.38 -6.72 -19.21
C MET A 199 5.14 -7.55 -19.58
N GLY A 200 4.84 -7.69 -20.88
CA GLY A 200 3.70 -8.47 -21.36
C GLY A 200 3.81 -9.96 -21.02
N ALA A 201 4.96 -10.58 -21.29
CA ALA A 201 5.20 -12.00 -20.99
C ALA A 201 5.09 -12.30 -19.49
N SER A 202 5.65 -11.43 -18.65
CA SER A 202 5.56 -11.60 -17.21
C SER A 202 4.15 -11.36 -16.67
N LEU A 203 3.41 -10.39 -17.19
CA LEU A 203 1.98 -10.20 -16.84
C LEU A 203 1.13 -11.42 -17.22
N ILE A 204 1.33 -11.99 -18.41
CA ILE A 204 0.64 -13.22 -18.83
C ILE A 204 0.95 -14.36 -17.85
N GLY A 205 2.22 -14.53 -17.49
CA GLY A 205 2.65 -15.53 -16.50
C GLY A 205 2.02 -15.30 -15.12
N LEU A 206 1.96 -14.06 -14.64
CA LEU A 206 1.34 -13.72 -13.35
C LEU A 206 -0.17 -13.91 -13.36
N ILE A 207 -0.86 -13.60 -14.47
CA ILE A 207 -2.28 -13.87 -14.65
C ILE A 207 -2.52 -15.39 -14.61
N GLY A 208 -1.75 -16.16 -15.36
CA GLY A 208 -1.82 -17.63 -15.35
C GLY A 208 -1.58 -18.20 -13.94
N LEU A 209 -0.56 -17.71 -13.24
CA LEU A 209 -0.26 -18.10 -11.87
C LEU A 209 -1.40 -17.73 -10.91
N PHE A 210 -1.97 -16.54 -11.03
CA PHE A 210 -3.11 -16.11 -10.22
C PHE A 210 -4.31 -17.04 -10.40
N PHE A 211 -4.70 -17.34 -11.65
CA PHE A 211 -5.78 -18.30 -11.91
C PHE A 211 -5.45 -19.69 -11.39
N TYR A 212 -4.21 -20.15 -11.56
CA TYR A 212 -3.77 -21.42 -11.01
C TYR A 212 -3.94 -21.48 -9.49
N LEU A 213 -3.50 -20.43 -8.78
CA LEU A 213 -3.64 -20.34 -7.32
C LEU A 213 -5.10 -20.25 -6.86
N LEU A 214 -5.98 -19.62 -7.64
CA LEU A 214 -7.40 -19.54 -7.31
C LEU A 214 -8.11 -20.89 -7.48
N CYS A 215 -7.81 -21.61 -8.55
CA CYS A 215 -8.55 -22.82 -8.92
C CYS A 215 -7.95 -24.10 -8.36
N PHE A 216 -6.63 -24.17 -8.18
CA PHE A 216 -5.93 -25.41 -7.86
C PHE A 216 -5.16 -25.38 -6.53
N ALA A 217 -4.83 -24.20 -6.00
CA ALA A 217 -4.15 -24.09 -4.69
C ALA A 217 -5.16 -23.94 -3.54
N VAL A 218 -6.13 -24.85 -3.48
CA VAL A 218 -7.15 -24.93 -2.43
C VAL A 218 -6.82 -26.04 -1.43
N PRO A 219 -7.27 -25.94 -0.17
CA PRO A 219 -7.09 -27.03 0.79
C PRO A 219 -7.66 -28.35 0.27
N THR A 220 -6.92 -29.43 0.41
CA THR A 220 -7.30 -30.79 -0.01
C THR A 220 -7.77 -31.67 1.15
N VAL A 221 -7.53 -31.22 2.38
CA VAL A 221 -7.86 -31.94 3.62
C VAL A 221 -9.10 -31.34 4.29
N PRO A 222 -9.80 -32.09 5.14
CA PRO A 222 -10.88 -31.56 6.00
C PRO A 222 -10.42 -30.42 6.92
N VAL A 223 -11.35 -29.54 7.31
CA VAL A 223 -11.07 -28.33 8.12
C VAL A 223 -10.48 -28.68 9.50
N ASP A 224 -10.96 -29.74 10.13
CA ASP A 224 -10.48 -30.26 11.40
C ASP A 224 -9.02 -30.70 11.32
N VAL A 225 -8.66 -31.46 10.27
CA VAL A 225 -7.27 -31.88 10.02
C VAL A 225 -6.37 -30.67 9.76
N PHE A 226 -6.83 -29.69 8.97
CA PHE A 226 -6.10 -28.46 8.74
C PHE A 226 -5.87 -27.66 10.03
N LEU A 227 -6.91 -27.51 10.86
CA LEU A 227 -6.81 -26.78 12.12
C LEU A 227 -5.91 -27.50 13.12
N GLU A 228 -5.94 -28.83 13.17
CA GLU A 228 -5.03 -29.63 13.99
C GLU A 228 -3.57 -29.39 13.58
N GLN A 229 -3.26 -29.46 12.28
CA GLN A 229 -1.92 -29.17 11.75
C GLN A 229 -1.45 -27.75 12.11
N VAL A 230 -2.32 -26.75 11.91
CA VAL A 230 -2.03 -25.35 12.25
C VAL A 230 -1.79 -25.17 13.75
N ARG A 231 -2.64 -25.78 14.59
CA ARG A 231 -2.54 -25.69 16.06
C ARG A 231 -1.32 -26.41 16.61
N GLY A 232 -0.90 -27.52 15.99
CA GLY A 232 0.32 -28.25 16.35
C GLY A 232 1.59 -27.40 16.19
N ARG A 233 1.53 -26.34 15.38
CA ARG A 233 2.64 -25.38 15.19
C ARG A 233 2.50 -24.09 16.00
N ALA A 234 1.37 -23.90 16.68
CA ALA A 234 1.01 -22.62 17.28
C ALA A 234 1.43 -22.55 18.75
N LEU A 235 2.08 -21.45 19.15
CA LEU A 235 2.38 -21.13 20.55
C LEU A 235 1.34 -20.22 21.20
N GLN A 236 0.28 -19.86 20.47
CA GLN A 236 -0.92 -19.22 21.01
C GLN A 236 -2.17 -19.94 20.49
N PRO A 237 -3.33 -19.83 21.18
CA PRO A 237 -4.57 -20.41 20.70
C PRO A 237 -4.93 -19.94 19.29
N VAL A 238 -5.41 -20.85 18.44
CA VAL A 238 -5.90 -20.54 17.09
C VAL A 238 -7.40 -20.81 17.03
N PRO A 239 -8.23 -19.75 16.93
CA PRO A 239 -9.67 -19.87 16.79
C PRO A 239 -10.09 -20.65 15.52
N GLU A 240 -11.24 -21.31 15.56
CA GLU A 240 -11.75 -22.14 14.45
C GLU A 240 -12.10 -21.33 13.20
N ASP A 241 -12.57 -20.10 13.40
CA ASP A 241 -13.01 -19.19 12.33
C ASP A 241 -11.85 -18.73 11.43
N GLN A 242 -10.59 -18.90 11.87
CA GLN A 242 -9.41 -18.57 11.06
C GLN A 242 -9.25 -19.45 9.81
N SER A 243 -9.81 -20.66 9.83
CA SER A 243 -9.83 -21.55 8.65
C SER A 243 -10.58 -20.96 7.46
N PHE A 244 -11.53 -20.05 7.72
CA PHE A 244 -12.35 -19.39 6.71
C PHE A 244 -11.50 -18.76 5.59
N MET A 245 -10.33 -18.19 5.91
CA MET A 245 -9.46 -17.55 4.92
C MET A 245 -8.96 -18.47 3.81
N TRP A 246 -8.94 -19.78 4.05
CA TRP A 246 -8.50 -20.79 3.09
C TRP A 246 -9.65 -21.57 2.48
N TYR A 247 -10.68 -21.86 3.25
CA TYR A 247 -11.81 -22.70 2.83
C TYR A 247 -12.99 -21.92 2.23
N ALA A 248 -13.09 -20.61 2.48
CA ALA A 248 -14.16 -19.81 1.90
C ALA A 248 -14.11 -19.81 0.37
N THR A 249 -15.30 -19.94 -0.21
CA THR A 249 -15.54 -19.73 -1.63
C THR A 249 -16.01 -18.30 -1.88
N ILE A 250 -16.01 -17.88 -3.14
CA ILE A 250 -16.59 -16.57 -3.53
C ILE A 250 -18.09 -16.52 -3.16
N ALA A 251 -18.79 -17.66 -3.20
CA ALA A 251 -20.19 -17.75 -2.80
C ALA A 251 -20.39 -17.52 -1.30
N ASP A 252 -19.39 -17.79 -0.47
CA ASP A 252 -19.40 -17.52 0.98
C ASP A 252 -18.99 -16.06 1.27
N GLU A 253 -17.99 -15.55 0.54
CA GLU A 253 -17.45 -14.20 0.76
C GLU A 253 -18.44 -13.10 0.34
N LEU A 254 -19.15 -13.26 -0.79
CA LEU A 254 -20.05 -12.23 -1.31
C LEU A 254 -21.20 -11.88 -0.33
N PRO A 255 -22.03 -12.82 0.15
CA PRO A 255 -23.10 -12.50 1.09
C PRO A 255 -22.58 -11.85 2.36
N ARG A 256 -21.43 -12.31 2.88
CA ARG A 256 -20.81 -11.74 4.08
C ARG A 256 -20.38 -10.28 3.85
N THR A 257 -19.78 -10.01 2.69
CA THR A 257 -19.43 -8.66 2.23
C THR A 257 -20.66 -7.75 2.14
N PHE A 258 -21.75 -8.22 1.51
CA PHE A 258 -22.97 -7.43 1.40
C PHE A 258 -23.70 -7.23 2.74
N ALA A 259 -23.55 -8.17 3.69
CA ALA A 259 -24.12 -8.04 5.02
C ALA A 259 -23.47 -6.90 5.83
N ILE A 260 -22.16 -6.67 5.66
CA ILE A 260 -21.44 -5.58 6.35
C ILE A 260 -21.49 -4.24 5.59
N LEU A 261 -21.84 -4.26 4.30
CA LEU A 261 -21.87 -3.09 3.42
C LEU A 261 -22.57 -1.85 4.01
N PRO A 262 -23.79 -1.93 4.60
CA PRO A 262 -24.46 -0.76 5.16
C PRO A 262 -23.64 -0.04 6.23
N GLY A 263 -22.98 -0.80 7.11
CA GLY A 263 -22.16 -0.24 8.19
C GLY A 263 -20.93 0.51 7.69
N HIS A 264 -20.36 0.09 6.55
CA HIS A 264 -19.24 0.81 5.94
C HIS A 264 -19.70 1.98 5.07
N VAL A 265 -20.84 1.89 4.38
CA VAL A 265 -21.41 3.02 3.62
C VAL A 265 -21.72 4.18 4.55
N ALA A 266 -22.18 3.91 5.77
CA ALA A 266 -22.38 4.92 6.81
C ALA A 266 -21.10 5.71 7.15
N ARG A 267 -19.92 5.16 6.87
CA ARG A 267 -18.60 5.81 7.10
C ARG A 267 -18.09 6.60 5.90
N LEU A 268 -18.79 6.57 4.76
CA LEU A 268 -18.41 7.33 3.57
C LEU A 268 -18.15 8.83 3.86
N PRO A 269 -18.95 9.53 4.71
CA PRO A 269 -18.67 10.93 5.06
C PRO A 269 -17.31 11.12 5.75
N ILE A 270 -16.89 10.16 6.59
CA ILE A 270 -15.61 10.19 7.28
C ILE A 270 -14.48 10.04 6.24
N TYR A 271 -14.57 9.05 5.35
CA TYR A 271 -13.60 8.87 4.27
C TYR A 271 -13.52 10.09 3.35
N ALA A 272 -14.66 10.69 3.01
CA ALA A 272 -14.71 11.93 2.24
C ALA A 272 -14.01 13.08 2.97
N ALA A 273 -14.28 13.26 4.27
CA ALA A 273 -13.61 14.28 5.09
C ALA A 273 -12.09 14.07 5.13
N ILE A 274 -11.63 12.81 5.28
CA ILE A 274 -10.21 12.48 5.24
C ILE A 274 -9.61 12.78 3.86
N VAL A 275 -10.29 12.49 2.77
CA VAL A 275 -9.78 12.87 1.43
C VAL A 275 -9.73 14.40 1.29
N LEU A 276 -10.76 15.11 1.78
CA LEU A 276 -10.86 16.57 1.70
C LEU A 276 -9.75 17.29 2.47
N ILE A 277 -9.34 16.83 3.65
CA ILE A 277 -8.19 17.45 4.35
C ILE A 277 -6.87 17.30 3.58
N HIS A 278 -6.76 16.33 2.67
CA HIS A 278 -5.59 16.18 1.80
C HIS A 278 -5.69 17.06 0.53
N TRP A 279 -6.76 17.84 0.37
CA TRP A 279 -6.97 18.69 -0.79
C TRP A 279 -5.75 19.56 -1.18
N PRO A 280 -5.00 20.20 -0.26
CA PRO A 280 -3.81 20.96 -0.63
C PRO A 280 -2.79 20.14 -1.44
N VAL A 281 -2.43 18.95 -0.93
CA VAL A 281 -1.45 18.08 -1.58
C VAL A 281 -2.02 17.40 -2.82
N LEU A 282 -3.30 17.03 -2.81
CA LEU A 282 -3.97 16.45 -3.98
C LEU A 282 -4.03 17.47 -5.13
N ALA A 283 -4.45 18.70 -4.85
CA ALA A 283 -4.53 19.75 -5.86
C ALA A 283 -3.13 20.09 -6.42
N PHE A 284 -2.11 20.10 -5.56
CA PHE A 284 -0.72 20.24 -5.97
C PHE A 284 -0.29 19.11 -6.92
N LEU A 285 -0.47 17.85 -6.54
CA LEU A 285 -0.09 16.70 -7.37
C LEU A 285 -0.86 16.68 -8.71
N VAL A 286 -2.17 16.96 -8.69
CA VAL A 286 -2.99 17.03 -9.91
C VAL A 286 -2.51 18.12 -10.85
N ARG A 287 -2.16 19.31 -10.35
CA ARG A 287 -1.58 20.36 -11.19
C ARG A 287 -0.27 19.90 -11.85
N ARG A 288 0.60 19.23 -11.09
CA ARG A 288 1.87 18.70 -11.61
C ARG A 288 1.65 17.63 -12.68
N GLN A 289 0.72 16.71 -12.46
CA GLN A 289 0.36 15.70 -13.46
C GLN A 289 -0.25 16.32 -14.71
N ARG A 290 -1.09 17.37 -14.58
CA ARG A 290 -1.65 18.06 -15.76
C ARG A 290 -0.59 18.71 -16.63
N VAL A 291 0.37 19.40 -16.02
CA VAL A 291 1.50 20.01 -16.77
C VAL A 291 2.29 18.92 -17.50
N LEU A 292 2.55 17.80 -16.82
CA LEU A 292 3.23 16.66 -17.41
C LEU A 292 2.47 16.06 -18.60
N HIS A 293 1.18 15.79 -18.42
CA HIS A 293 0.33 15.15 -19.42
C HIS A 293 0.08 16.05 -20.63
N ALA A 294 0.08 17.37 -20.44
CA ALA A 294 0.05 18.33 -21.53
C ALA A 294 1.33 18.30 -22.38
N ALA A 295 2.49 18.11 -21.74
CA ALA A 295 3.78 18.01 -22.42
C ALA A 295 4.01 16.64 -23.08
N ASN A 296 3.40 15.57 -22.57
CA ASN A 296 3.54 14.21 -23.11
C ASN A 296 2.17 13.48 -23.22
N PRO A 297 1.46 13.63 -24.35
CA PRO A 297 0.15 13.00 -24.56
C PRO A 297 0.17 11.47 -24.54
N THR A 298 1.27 10.84 -24.94
CA THR A 298 1.42 9.37 -24.90
C THR A 298 1.49 8.88 -23.45
N LEU A 299 2.24 9.57 -22.61
CA LEU A 299 2.29 9.29 -21.18
C LEU A 299 0.93 9.50 -20.51
N ALA A 300 0.18 10.53 -20.91
CA ALA A 300 -1.18 10.77 -20.42
C ALA A 300 -2.13 9.60 -20.72
N LYS A 301 -2.09 9.08 -21.96
CA LYS A 301 -2.89 7.90 -22.35
C LYS A 301 -2.48 6.66 -21.58
N ALA A 302 -1.16 6.43 -21.43
CA ALA A 302 -0.65 5.31 -20.64
C ALA A 302 -1.09 5.41 -19.17
N TYR A 303 -1.02 6.61 -18.57
CA TYR A 303 -1.48 6.87 -17.22
C TYR A 303 -2.96 6.58 -17.06
N LEU A 304 -3.81 6.99 -18.01
CA LEU A 304 -5.23 6.70 -17.96
C LEU A 304 -5.51 5.19 -17.96
N VAL A 305 -4.86 4.43 -18.85
CA VAL A 305 -4.98 2.96 -18.89
C VAL A 305 -4.57 2.32 -17.57
N VAL A 306 -3.42 2.74 -17.03
CA VAL A 306 -2.92 2.26 -15.74
C VAL A 306 -3.87 2.62 -14.59
N ALA A 307 -4.36 3.85 -14.56
CA ALA A 307 -5.30 4.31 -13.53
C ALA A 307 -6.60 3.49 -13.55
N ILE A 308 -7.14 3.21 -14.74
CA ILE A 308 -8.32 2.35 -14.91
C ILE A 308 -8.03 0.93 -14.41
N ALA A 309 -6.88 0.35 -14.77
CA ALA A 309 -6.52 -0.99 -14.33
C ALA A 309 -6.36 -1.09 -12.80
N VAL A 310 -5.68 -0.12 -12.19
CA VAL A 310 -5.52 -0.04 -10.73
C VAL A 310 -6.87 0.12 -10.04
N LEU A 311 -7.69 1.10 -10.46
CA LEU A 311 -9.02 1.30 -9.88
C LEU A 311 -9.95 0.11 -10.08
N GLY A 312 -9.90 -0.54 -11.25
CA GLY A 312 -10.66 -1.75 -11.53
C GLY A 312 -10.29 -2.91 -10.60
N GLY A 313 -8.99 -3.11 -10.36
CA GLY A 313 -8.52 -4.12 -9.41
C GLY A 313 -8.99 -3.85 -7.97
N PHE A 314 -8.92 -2.59 -7.52
CA PHE A 314 -9.47 -2.21 -6.22
C PHE A 314 -11.00 -2.36 -6.16
N LEU A 315 -11.72 -2.05 -7.23
CA LEU A 315 -13.17 -2.25 -7.29
C LEU A 315 -13.53 -3.73 -7.11
N VAL A 316 -12.86 -4.63 -7.85
CA VAL A 316 -13.04 -6.08 -7.72
C VAL A 316 -12.75 -6.54 -6.29
N THR A 317 -11.64 -6.10 -5.72
CA THR A 317 -11.24 -6.47 -4.36
C THR A 317 -12.27 -6.02 -3.32
N ASN A 318 -12.75 -4.77 -3.44
CA ASN A 318 -13.76 -4.24 -2.54
C ASN A 318 -15.10 -4.97 -2.70
N LEU A 319 -15.49 -5.36 -3.92
CA LEU A 319 -16.75 -6.08 -4.15
C LEU A 319 -16.74 -7.50 -3.55
N ILE A 320 -15.58 -8.14 -3.43
CA ILE A 320 -15.46 -9.53 -2.94
C ILE A 320 -15.13 -9.59 -1.44
N THR A 321 -14.10 -8.85 -1.00
CA THR A 321 -13.47 -9.03 0.34
C THR A 321 -13.64 -7.85 1.31
N PHE A 322 -14.19 -6.74 0.82
CA PHE A 322 -14.77 -5.63 1.59
C PHE A 322 -14.01 -5.14 2.85
N ASP A 323 -12.89 -4.42 2.64
CA ASP A 323 -12.14 -3.69 3.68
C ASP A 323 -11.78 -2.27 3.19
N TYR A 324 -12.79 -1.38 3.10
CA TYR A 324 -12.66 -0.05 2.48
C TYR A 324 -11.58 0.83 3.11
N ALA A 325 -11.43 0.80 4.43
CA ALA A 325 -10.47 1.63 5.14
C ALA A 325 -9.03 1.30 4.72
N ARG A 326 -8.71 0.00 4.75
CA ARG A 326 -7.42 -0.54 4.33
C ARG A 326 -7.19 -0.31 2.83
N HIS A 327 -8.20 -0.58 2.01
CA HIS A 327 -8.10 -0.44 0.56
C HIS A 327 -7.97 1.01 0.11
N LEU A 328 -8.67 1.97 0.75
CA LEU A 328 -8.54 3.39 0.44
C LEU A 328 -7.11 3.89 0.67
N GLY A 329 -6.48 3.45 1.75
CA GLY A 329 -5.08 3.77 2.02
C GLY A 329 -4.12 3.19 0.97
N ASN A 330 -4.34 1.93 0.60
CA ASN A 330 -3.56 1.28 -0.46
C ASN A 330 -3.75 1.97 -1.83
N VAL A 331 -4.98 2.38 -2.18
CA VAL A 331 -5.26 3.17 -3.40
C VAL A 331 -4.45 4.47 -3.38
N ALA A 332 -4.51 5.22 -2.28
CA ALA A 332 -3.79 6.48 -2.15
C ALA A 332 -2.27 6.28 -2.31
N MET A 333 -1.71 5.22 -1.69
CA MET A 333 -0.30 4.85 -1.86
C MET A 333 0.02 4.51 -3.32
N CYS A 334 -0.80 3.69 -3.99
CA CYS A 334 -0.59 3.32 -5.38
C CYS A 334 -0.54 4.55 -6.31
N PHE A 335 -1.50 5.47 -6.18
CA PHE A 335 -1.53 6.70 -6.98
C PHE A 335 -0.37 7.65 -6.65
N LEU A 336 0.07 7.71 -5.39
CA LEU A 336 1.27 8.46 -5.01
C LEU A 336 2.52 7.90 -5.68
N LEU A 337 2.65 6.58 -5.76
CA LEU A 337 3.77 5.91 -6.42
C LEU A 337 3.73 6.08 -7.94
N LEU A 338 2.55 6.01 -8.57
CA LEU A 338 2.37 6.35 -10.00
C LEU A 338 2.76 7.79 -10.31
N CYS A 339 2.39 8.74 -9.44
CA CYS A 339 2.79 10.14 -9.57
C CYS A 339 4.31 10.29 -9.43
N SER A 340 4.90 9.66 -8.41
CA SER A 340 6.33 9.70 -8.14
C SER A 340 7.15 9.11 -9.29
N ALA A 341 6.70 7.99 -9.85
CA ALA A 341 7.34 7.34 -11.00
C ALA A 341 7.41 8.27 -12.22
N GLN A 342 6.30 8.95 -12.50
CA GLN A 342 6.22 9.91 -13.60
C GLN A 342 7.13 11.12 -13.37
N ILE A 343 7.10 11.73 -12.19
CA ILE A 343 7.97 12.87 -11.82
C ILE A 343 9.44 12.52 -12.05
N LEU A 344 9.90 11.38 -11.49
CA LEU A 344 11.28 10.94 -11.61
C LEU A 344 11.70 10.59 -13.04
N ALA A 345 10.78 10.09 -13.86
CA ALA A 345 11.09 9.67 -15.22
C ALA A 345 11.11 10.81 -16.23
N THR A 346 10.56 11.98 -15.90
CA THR A 346 10.30 13.05 -16.89
C THR A 346 10.87 14.40 -16.49
N THR A 347 10.38 14.98 -15.39
CA THR A 347 10.74 16.34 -14.97
C THR A 347 11.92 16.34 -14.00
N GLY A 348 12.26 15.19 -13.42
CA GLY A 348 13.23 15.13 -12.34
C GLY A 348 12.66 15.70 -11.03
N PRO A 349 13.51 16.02 -10.04
CA PRO A 349 13.06 16.54 -8.76
C PRO A 349 12.30 17.85 -8.93
N ILE A 350 11.21 18.02 -8.17
CA ILE A 350 10.44 19.26 -8.09
C ILE A 350 11.25 20.25 -7.25
N GLU A 351 11.75 21.30 -7.89
CA GLU A 351 12.54 22.37 -7.26
C GLU A 351 11.68 23.58 -6.84
N ASP A 352 10.54 23.78 -7.50
CA ASP A 352 9.55 24.80 -7.11
C ASP A 352 8.22 24.15 -6.76
N ALA A 353 7.80 24.33 -5.51
CA ALA A 353 6.54 23.84 -4.97
C ALA A 353 5.68 24.99 -4.40
N SER A 354 5.83 26.22 -4.90
CA SER A 354 5.01 27.37 -4.48
C SER A 354 3.50 27.17 -4.62
N ASP A 355 3.09 26.21 -5.45
CA ASP A 355 1.70 25.81 -5.66
C ASP A 355 1.03 25.23 -4.41
N ILE A 356 1.81 24.71 -3.45
CA ILE A 356 1.33 24.33 -2.12
C ILE A 356 1.76 25.44 -1.15
N ASP A 357 1.04 26.55 -1.20
CA ASP A 357 1.35 27.77 -0.45
C ASP A 357 1.29 27.52 1.07
N ALA A 358 2.46 27.23 1.66
CA ALA A 358 2.68 26.92 3.06
C ALA A 358 2.29 28.07 4.01
N SER A 359 2.19 29.30 3.51
CA SER A 359 1.86 30.46 4.33
C SER A 359 0.36 30.57 4.63
N ARG A 360 -0.48 29.79 3.94
CA ARG A 360 -1.93 29.86 4.08
C ARG A 360 -2.40 29.13 5.35
N PRO A 361 -3.14 29.80 6.25
CA PRO A 361 -3.60 29.20 7.50
C PRO A 361 -4.41 27.90 7.31
N TRP A 362 -5.25 27.83 6.27
CA TRP A 362 -6.05 26.63 6.01
C TRP A 362 -5.21 25.42 5.58
N VAL A 363 -4.04 25.63 4.95
CA VAL A 363 -3.11 24.54 4.58
C VAL A 363 -2.43 24.01 5.85
N LEU A 364 -2.09 24.90 6.78
CA LEU A 364 -1.56 24.51 8.09
C LEU A 364 -2.60 23.73 8.91
N VAL A 365 -3.85 24.23 8.99
CA VAL A 365 -4.95 23.53 9.68
C VAL A 365 -5.20 22.16 9.07
N ALA A 366 -5.20 22.06 7.73
CA ALA A 366 -5.34 20.78 7.04
C ALA A 366 -4.20 19.82 7.37
N ALA A 367 -2.94 20.28 7.38
CA ALA A 367 -1.80 19.45 7.74
C ALA A 367 -1.83 18.99 9.20
N LEU A 368 -2.23 19.89 10.12
CA LEU A 368 -2.42 19.55 11.52
C LEU A 368 -3.54 18.53 11.70
N ALA A 369 -4.67 18.69 11.00
CA ALA A 369 -5.77 17.73 11.01
C ALA A 369 -5.31 16.37 10.49
N THR A 370 -4.57 16.33 9.38
CA THR A 370 -3.97 15.10 8.85
C THR A 370 -3.07 14.42 9.89
N GLY A 371 -2.27 15.20 10.61
CA GLY A 371 -1.37 14.66 11.63
C GLY A 371 -2.09 14.17 12.89
N ALA A 372 -3.11 14.90 13.34
CA ALA A 372 -3.86 14.65 14.56
C ALA A 372 -4.95 13.58 14.41
N LEU A 373 -5.45 13.33 13.21
CA LEU A 373 -6.52 12.37 13.01
C LEU A 373 -6.08 10.94 13.33
N PRO A 374 -6.95 10.17 14.01
CA PRO A 374 -6.73 8.76 14.26
C PRO A 374 -6.66 7.98 12.94
N TRP A 375 -6.00 6.84 13.01
CA TRP A 375 -5.60 6.08 11.85
C TRP A 375 -6.82 5.46 11.17
N VAL A 376 -6.93 5.66 9.86
CA VAL A 376 -8.14 5.32 9.10
C VAL A 376 -8.30 3.80 8.96
N GLY A 377 -7.22 3.04 9.15
CA GLY A 377 -7.24 1.58 9.26
C GLY A 377 -7.65 1.02 10.65
N VAL A 378 -8.02 1.87 11.61
CA VAL A 378 -8.50 1.47 12.95
C VAL A 378 -9.94 1.94 13.15
N VAL A 379 -10.81 1.64 12.18
CA VAL A 379 -12.27 1.75 12.38
C VAL A 379 -12.87 0.35 12.51
N TYR A 380 -12.38 -0.41 13.48
CA TYR A 380 -13.31 -0.74 14.56
C TYR A 380 -13.11 0.36 15.59
N PRO A 381 -14.17 0.96 16.13
CA PRO A 381 -13.99 1.97 17.15
C PRO A 381 -13.07 1.39 18.23
N LEU A 382 -12.02 2.13 18.57
CA LEU A 382 -11.43 2.08 19.91
C LEU A 382 -12.43 2.72 20.89
N ILE A 383 -13.66 2.17 20.91
CA ILE A 383 -14.74 2.39 21.87
C ILE A 383 -15.43 1.05 22.05
#